data_AF-A0A955FN05-F1
#
_entry.id   AF-A0A955FN05-F1
#
_cell.length_a   1.000
_cell.length_b   1.000
_cell.length_c   1.000
_cell.angle_alpha   90.00
_cell.angle_beta   90.00
_cell.angle_gamma   90.00
#
_symmetry.space_group_name_H-M   'P 1'
#
loop_
_entity.id
_entity.type
_entity.pdbx_description
1 polymer ?
#
loop_
_entity_poly.entity_id
_entity_poly.type
_entity_poly.pdbx_seq_one_letter_code
_entity_poly.pdbx_strand_id
1 'polypeptide(L)'
;MADKTTLRIEPLLDEVIKKKASDLHLQVGLAPILRVDGKLVPVAGTEPLTEEAVEALIFAILDEDQKQILLKDKEFDFSFAYGDLGRFRVNAFHERGN
;
A
#
# COMPACT_ATOMS: atom_id res chain seq x y z
N MET A 1 13.94 22.46 -8.58
CA MET A 1 14.20 21.02 -8.36
C MET A 1 13.10 20.55 -7.45
N ALA A 2 11.99 20.05 -8.02
CA ALA A 2 10.86 19.59 -7.22
C ALA A 2 11.30 18.30 -6.54
N ASP A 3 11.35 18.34 -5.22
CA ASP A 3 11.59 17.19 -4.37
C ASP A 3 10.60 16.10 -4.80
N LYS A 4 11.09 15.01 -5.41
CA LYS A 4 10.27 13.82 -5.66
C LYS A 4 10.01 13.25 -4.27
N THR A 5 8.98 13.73 -3.60
CA THR A 5 8.50 13.19 -2.33
C THR A 5 8.27 11.71 -2.56
N THR A 6 9.24 10.90 -2.16
CA THR A 6 9.16 9.44 -2.28
C THR A 6 8.00 9.03 -1.42
N LEU A 7 6.92 8.56 -2.05
CA LEU A 7 5.72 8.14 -1.35
C LEU A 7 6.09 6.99 -0.41
N ARG A 8 5.73 7.15 0.87
CA ARG A 8 6.01 6.18 1.92
C ARG A 8 4.73 5.53 2.38
N ILE A 9 4.84 4.31 2.92
CA ILE A 9 3.69 3.53 3.34
C ILE A 9 3.13 4.04 4.68
N GLU A 10 3.99 4.51 5.57
CA GLU A 10 3.63 4.93 6.93
C GLU A 10 2.61 6.08 6.93
N PRO A 11 2.78 7.18 6.15
CA PRO A 11 1.76 8.23 6.07
C PRO A 11 0.42 7.75 5.51
N LEU A 12 0.42 6.74 4.65
CA LEU A 12 -0.81 6.16 4.11
C LEU A 12 -1.53 5.34 5.17
N LEU A 13 -0.80 4.53 5.95
CA LEU A 13 -1.34 3.78 7.08
C LEU A 13 -1.86 4.71 8.19
N ASP A 14 -1.16 5.81 8.46
CA ASP A 14 -1.62 6.84 9.40
C ASP A 14 -2.96 7.45 8.95
N GLU A 15 -3.11 7.73 7.65
CA GLU A 15 -4.36 8.23 7.09
C GLU A 15 -5.48 7.18 7.16
N VAL A 16 -5.18 5.87 7.03
CA VAL A 16 -6.17 4.79 7.26
C VAL A 16 -6.71 4.87 8.69
N ILE A 17 -5.82 4.94 9.68
CA ILE A 17 -6.19 4.99 11.11
C ILE A 17 -6.98 6.27 11.42
N LYS A 18 -6.45 7.42 10.99
CA LYS A 18 -7.03 8.74 11.24
C LYS A 18 -8.42 8.90 10.64
N LYS A 19 -8.63 8.36 9.43
CA LYS A 19 -9.93 8.41 8.74
C LYS A 19 -10.83 7.22 9.08
N LYS A 20 -10.38 6.31 9.96
CA LYS A 20 -11.09 5.05 10.27
C LYS A 20 -11.49 4.28 9.01
N ALA A 21 -10.59 4.27 8.02
CA ALA A 21 -10.80 3.52 6.80
C ALA A 21 -10.76 2.00 7.11
N SER A 22 -11.61 1.24 6.43
CA SER A 22 -11.57 -0.23 6.50
C SER A 22 -10.39 -0.78 5.69
N ASP A 23 -10.04 -0.13 4.57
CA ASP A 23 -9.06 -0.64 3.62
C ASP A 23 -8.22 0.49 2.99
N LEU A 24 -6.99 0.15 2.63
CA LEU A 24 -6.11 0.93 1.75
C LEU A 24 -5.86 0.12 0.48
N HIS A 25 -6.23 0.68 -0.66
CA HIS A 25 -6.02 0.12 -1.98
C HIS A 25 -4.84 0.83 -2.66
N LEU A 26 -3.85 0.05 -3.06
CA LEU A 26 -2.69 0.50 -3.83
C LEU A 26 -2.70 -0.26 -5.16
N GLN A 27 -2.87 0.47 -6.26
CA GLN A 27 -2.98 -0.12 -7.59
C GLN A 27 -2.28 0.77 -8.63
N VAL A 28 -1.56 0.14 -9.55
CA VAL A 28 -0.86 0.83 -10.65
C VAL A 28 -1.88 1.60 -11.51
N GLY A 29 -1.55 2.85 -11.83
CA GLY A 29 -2.40 3.74 -12.62
C GLY A 29 -3.49 4.47 -11.83
N LEU A 30 -3.64 4.18 -10.54
CA LEU A 30 -4.57 4.87 -9.63
C LEU A 30 -3.81 5.52 -8.49
N ALA A 31 -4.34 6.63 -7.97
CA ALA A 31 -3.85 7.17 -6.70
C ALA A 31 -4.18 6.18 -5.56
N PRO A 32 -3.44 6.19 -4.43
CA PRO A 32 -3.85 5.48 -3.22
C PRO A 32 -5.30 5.80 -2.85
N ILE A 33 -6.11 4.76 -2.61
CA ILE A 33 -7.53 4.90 -2.30
C ILE A 33 -7.81 4.31 -0.92
N LEU A 34 -8.50 5.08 -0.08
CA LEU A 34 -9.03 4.64 1.20
C LEU A 34 -10.48 4.21 1.04
N ARG A 35 -10.89 3.13 1.71
CA ARG A 35 -12.30 2.80 1.88
C ARG A 35 -12.78 3.31 3.23
N VAL A 36 -13.58 4.37 3.25
CA VAL A 36 -14.14 4.95 4.49
C VAL A 36 -15.66 4.80 4.45
N ASP A 37 -16.24 4.15 5.44
CA ASP A 37 -17.70 3.89 5.52
C ASP A 37 -18.28 3.30 4.22
N GLY A 38 -17.53 2.38 3.59
CA GLY A 38 -17.92 1.72 2.34
C GLY A 38 -17.70 2.57 1.06
N LYS A 39 -17.19 3.80 1.17
CA LYS A 39 -16.90 4.68 0.03
C LYS A 39 -15.41 4.70 -0.29
N LEU A 40 -15.08 4.63 -1.57
CA LEU A 40 -13.72 4.79 -2.07
C LEU A 40 -13.37 6.28 -2.17
N VAL A 41 -12.34 6.70 -1.44
CA VAL A 41 -11.87 8.08 -1.37
C VAL A 41 -10.37 8.12 -1.67
N PRO A 42 -9.92 8.79 -2.75
CA PRO A 42 -8.49 8.92 -3.03
C PRO A 42 -7.80 9.75 -1.94
N VAL A 43 -6.54 9.41 -1.64
CA VAL A 43 -5.70 10.21 -0.74
C VAL A 43 -5.40 11.55 -1.40
N ALA A 44 -5.61 12.64 -0.68
CA ALA A 44 -5.41 13.98 -1.23
C ALA A 44 -3.91 14.27 -1.41
N GLY A 45 -3.54 14.85 -2.56
CA GLY A 45 -2.16 15.23 -2.84
C GLY A 45 -1.26 14.08 -3.31
N THR A 46 -1.83 12.90 -3.60
CA THR A 46 -1.11 11.78 -4.21
C THR A 46 -1.41 11.67 -5.70
N GLU A 47 -0.39 11.32 -6.48
CA GLU A 47 -0.51 11.04 -7.91
C GLU A 47 -0.84 9.57 -8.17
N PRO A 48 -1.27 9.21 -9.39
CA PRO A 48 -1.36 7.82 -9.82
C PRO A 48 -0.06 7.06 -9.57
N LEU A 49 -0.18 5.87 -8.97
CA LEU A 49 0.98 5.04 -8.63
C LEU A 49 1.56 4.41 -9.90
N THR A 50 2.88 4.41 -10.02
CA THR A 50 3.60 3.59 -11.00
C THR A 50 3.86 2.20 -10.42
N GLU A 51 4.27 1.26 -11.27
CA GLU A 51 4.67 -0.10 -10.82
C GLU A 51 5.77 -0.02 -9.76
N GLU A 52 6.79 0.81 -9.98
CA GLU A 52 7.91 0.98 -9.05
C GLU A 52 7.46 1.61 -7.73
N ALA A 53 6.46 2.49 -7.76
CA ALA A 53 5.91 3.11 -6.56
C ALA A 53 5.12 2.09 -5.73
N VAL A 54 4.29 1.24 -6.37
CA VAL A 54 3.58 0.16 -5.68
C VAL A 54 4.57 -0.83 -5.09
N GLU A 55 5.55 -1.27 -5.86
CA GLU A 55 6.58 -2.21 -5.39
C GLU A 55 7.35 -1.64 -4.20
N ALA A 56 7.79 -0.38 -4.26
CA ALA A 56 8.46 0.28 -3.15
C ALA A 56 7.60 0.36 -1.87
N LEU A 57 6.30 0.66 -2.01
CA LEU A 57 5.37 0.72 -0.89
C LEU A 57 5.13 -0.64 -0.24
N ILE A 58 4.95 -1.69 -1.04
CA ILE A 58 4.76 -3.05 -0.54
C ILE A 58 6.06 -3.57 0.06
N PHE A 59 7.21 -3.34 -0.57
CA PHE A 59 8.50 -3.83 -0.07
C PHE A 59 8.96 -3.14 1.20
N ALA A 60 8.42 -1.97 1.52
CA ALA A 60 8.68 -1.28 2.78
C ALA A 60 8.08 -2.00 4.01
N ILE A 61 7.07 -2.85 3.80
CA ILE A 61 6.40 -3.61 4.86
C ILE A 61 6.70 -5.12 4.83
N LEU A 62 7.56 -5.56 3.90
CA LEU A 62 8.01 -6.94 3.77
C LEU A 62 9.47 -7.10 4.22
N ASP A 63 9.77 -8.23 4.86
CA ASP A 63 11.16 -8.68 5.03
C ASP A 63 11.70 -9.34 3.75
N GLU A 64 12.99 -9.70 3.75
CA GLU A 64 13.64 -10.26 2.55
C GLU A 64 13.02 -11.60 2.14
N ASP A 65 12.72 -12.49 3.09
CA ASP A 65 12.14 -13.81 2.78
C ASP A 65 10.74 -13.66 2.18
N GLN A 66 9.94 -12.75 2.73
CA GLN A 66 8.61 -12.43 2.23
C GLN A 66 8.63 -11.80 0.84
N LYS A 67 9.61 -10.92 0.55
CA LYS A 67 9.81 -10.39 -0.80
C LYS A 67 10.09 -11.49 -1.80
N GLN A 68 10.94 -12.46 -1.45
CA GLN A 68 11.23 -13.58 -2.34
C GLN A 68 9.97 -14.42 -2.61
N ILE A 69 9.10 -14.62 -1.61
CA ILE A 69 7.81 -15.30 -1.80
C ILE A 69 6.93 -14.52 -2.79
N LEU A 70 6.73 -13.22 -2.57
CA LEU A 70 5.92 -12.38 -3.47
C LEU A 70 6.46 -12.37 -4.90
N LEU A 71 7.78 -12.26 -5.07
CA LEU A 71 8.42 -12.24 -6.39
C LEU A 71 8.26 -13.57 -7.15
N LYS A 72 8.33 -14.70 -6.42
CA LYS A 72 8.25 -16.05 -6.95
C LYS A 72 6.82 -16.49 -7.22
N ASP A 73 5.95 -16.35 -6.22
CA ASP A 73 4.58 -16.89 -6.24
C ASP A 73 3.58 -15.87 -6.80
N LYS A 74 3.99 -14.61 -6.97
CA LYS A 74 3.18 -13.48 -7.50
C LYS A 74 1.99 -13.09 -6.65
N GLU A 75 1.81 -13.72 -5.50
CA GLU A 75 0.82 -13.37 -4.49
C GLU A 75 1.40 -13.63 -3.09
N PHE A 76 1.01 -12.81 -2.13
CA PHE A 76 1.39 -12.96 -0.74
C PHE A 76 0.36 -12.31 0.20
N ASP A 77 -0.17 -13.10 1.14
CA ASP A 77 -1.08 -12.62 2.20
C ASP A 77 -0.36 -12.74 3.54
N PHE A 78 -0.23 -11.62 4.25
CA PHE A 78 0.43 -11.56 5.53
C PHE A 78 -0.21 -10.53 6.44
N SER A 79 0.12 -10.64 7.73
CA SER A 79 -0.29 -9.65 8.73
C SER A 79 0.90 -8.78 9.10
N PHE A 80 0.73 -7.47 8.97
CA PHE A 80 1.72 -6.46 9.32
C PHE A 80 1.29 -5.75 10.61
N ALA A 81 2.15 -5.77 11.64
CA ALA A 81 1.93 -5.01 12.86
C ALA A 81 2.51 -3.60 12.69
N TYR A 82 1.69 -2.57 12.85
CA TYR A 82 2.10 -1.17 12.73
C TYR A 82 2.17 -0.54 14.13
N GLY A 83 3.32 -0.73 14.78
CA GLY A 83 3.54 -0.33 16.17
C GLY A 83 2.43 -0.85 17.09
N ASP A 84 2.01 -0.01 18.02
CA ASP A 84 0.87 -0.28 18.92
C ASP A 84 -0.47 0.22 18.35
N LEU A 85 -0.46 0.79 17.14
CA LEU A 85 -1.63 1.44 16.53
C LEU A 85 -2.59 0.42 15.90
N GLY A 86 -2.08 -0.74 15.48
CA GLY A 86 -2.93 -1.82 14.98
C GLY A 86 -2.18 -2.86 14.16
N ARG A 87 -2.95 -3.83 13.67
CA ARG A 87 -2.48 -4.88 12.76
C ARG A 87 -3.26 -4.77 11.45
N PHE A 88 -2.54 -4.67 10.36
CA PHE A 88 -3.09 -4.68 9.01
C PHE A 88 -2.96 -6.08 8.42
N ARG A 89 -4.00 -6.53 7.71
CA ARG A 89 -3.88 -7.68 6.80
C ARG A 89 -3.57 -7.12 5.42
N VAL A 90 -2.47 -7.58 4.85
CA VAL A 90 -1.97 -7.09 3.58
C VAL A 90 -2.06 -8.23 2.59
N ASN A 91 -2.74 -7.96 1.49
CA ASN A 91 -2.83 -8.87 0.36
C ASN A 91 -2.12 -8.19 -0.82
N ALA A 92 -0.96 -8.71 -1.19
CA ALA A 92 -0.18 -8.22 -2.32
C ALA A 92 -0.23 -9.27 -3.43
N PHE A 93 -0.53 -8.86 -4.65
CA PHE A 93 -0.53 -9.75 -5.81
C PHE A 93 -0.18 -8.97 -7.08
N HIS A 94 0.45 -9.65 -8.03
CA HIS A 94 0.66 -9.13 -9.38
C HIS A 94 -0.55 -9.51 -10.24
N GLU A 95 -1.29 -8.51 -10.70
CA GLU A 95 -2.38 -8.73 -11.65
C GLU A 95 -1.79 -9.01 -13.04
N ARG A 96 -2.09 -10.18 -13.63
CA ARG A 96 -1.68 -10.48 -15.02
C ARG A 96 -2.40 -9.55 -15.98
N GLY A 97 -1.74 -8.47 -16.40
CA GLY A 97 -2.28 -7.53 -17.38
C GLY A 97 -1.96 -6.06 -17.12
N ASN A 98 -1.23 -5.74 -16.06
CA ASN A 98 -0.65 -4.42 -15.81
C ASN A 98 0.74 -4.58 -15.19
#